data_AF-A0A368EK81-F1
#
_entry.id   AF-A0A368EK81-F1
#
_cell.length_a   1.000
_cell.length_b   1.000
_cell.length_c   1.000
_cell.angle_alpha   90.00
_cell.angle_beta   90.00
_cell.angle_gamma   90.00
#
_symmetry.space_group_name_H-M   'P 1'
#
loop_
_entity.id
_entity.type
_entity.pdbx_description
1 polymer ?
#
loop_
_entity_poly.entity_id
_entity_poly.type
_entity_poly.pdbx_seq_one_letter_code
_entity_poly.pdbx_strand_id
1 'polypeptide(L)'
;MIEYLKFFHPLIIEGVGGYDSRDPKSVSTHILDDLQKYWLKFPPSKSIILVTQGDPYEERGISAITRLVCDGLDIPRALIFLDPDIADYHWPLADRYKLKFEISYSSMSSWLETRTPDVVSKISSQVSATLAQKNAQRLQETKTTLPKYYFDFVMLQEVTKIACKQICGEVTIAHTSREISPFSITSFYEVGLGLGLICEKDMVPYYD
;
A
#
# COMPACT_ATOMS: atom_id res chain seq x y z
N MET A 1 12.36 -10.74 12.05
CA MET A 1 11.09 -10.92 11.31
C MET A 1 11.10 -10.19 9.98
N ILE A 2 11.35 -8.88 9.95
CA ILE A 2 11.46 -8.08 8.72
C ILE A 2 12.43 -8.64 7.67
N GLU A 3 13.57 -9.20 8.09
CA GLU A 3 14.55 -9.78 7.17
C GLU A 3 14.04 -10.99 6.37
N TYR A 4 12.99 -11.68 6.84
CA TYR A 4 12.40 -12.79 6.09
C TYR A 4 11.63 -12.33 4.86
N LEU A 5 11.23 -11.05 4.79
CA LEU A 5 10.59 -10.50 3.59
C LEU A 5 11.51 -10.61 2.36
N LYS A 6 12.84 -10.57 2.54
CA LYS A 6 13.80 -10.64 1.43
C LYS A 6 13.68 -11.88 0.54
N PHE A 7 13.02 -12.93 1.03
CA PHE A 7 12.79 -14.18 0.31
C PHE A 7 11.53 -14.17 -0.56
N PHE A 8 10.75 -13.09 -0.53
CA PHE A 8 9.49 -12.97 -1.25
C PHE A 8 9.54 -11.84 -2.29
N HIS A 9 8.58 -11.89 -3.19
CA HIS A 9 8.16 -10.80 -4.05
C HIS A 9 6.91 -10.14 -3.42
N PRO A 10 7.02 -8.92 -2.87
CA PRO A 10 5.86 -8.25 -2.29
C PRO A 10 4.89 -7.79 -3.39
N LEU A 11 3.63 -8.22 -3.29
CA LEU A 11 2.50 -7.63 -3.98
C LEU A 11 1.80 -6.67 -3.02
N ILE A 12 1.61 -5.42 -3.41
CA ILE A 12 0.83 -4.41 -2.66
C ILE A 12 -0.34 -4.00 -3.55
N ILE A 13 -1.55 -3.96 -2.97
CA ILE A 13 -2.74 -3.49 -3.68
C ILE A 13 -3.30 -2.31 -2.89
N GLU A 14 -3.44 -1.17 -3.55
CA GLU A 14 -3.97 0.06 -2.94
C GLU A 14 -5.34 0.39 -3.52
N GLY A 15 -6.26 0.85 -2.67
CA GLY A 15 -7.62 1.07 -3.10
C GLY A 15 -8.50 1.71 -2.04
N VAL A 16 -9.77 1.79 -2.39
CA VAL A 16 -10.81 2.36 -1.54
C VAL A 16 -11.17 1.37 -0.42
N GLY A 17 -11.39 1.88 0.79
CA GLY A 17 -11.86 1.09 1.94
C GLY A 17 -13.33 0.65 1.82
N GLY A 18 -13.97 0.28 2.93
CA GLY A 18 -15.31 -0.36 2.94
C GLY A 18 -16.47 0.43 2.34
N TYR A 19 -16.29 1.73 2.04
CA TYR A 19 -17.28 2.52 1.31
C TYR A 19 -17.20 2.35 -0.22
N ASP A 20 -16.29 1.53 -0.74
CA ASP A 20 -16.29 1.12 -2.14
C ASP A 20 -17.59 0.36 -2.47
N SER A 21 -18.38 0.90 -3.41
CA SER A 21 -19.67 0.32 -3.81
C SER A 21 -19.54 -0.77 -4.86
N ARG A 22 -18.36 -0.94 -5.46
CA ARG A 22 -18.11 -1.95 -6.50
C ARG A 22 -18.12 -3.36 -5.89
N ASP A 23 -18.46 -4.35 -6.71
CA ASP A 23 -18.38 -5.75 -6.30
C ASP A 23 -16.91 -6.18 -6.13
N PRO A 24 -16.46 -6.58 -4.92
CA PRO A 24 -15.09 -7.02 -4.69
C PRO A 24 -14.67 -8.18 -5.60
N LYS A 25 -15.61 -9.06 -5.97
CA LYS A 25 -15.31 -10.19 -6.86
C LYS A 25 -14.94 -9.69 -8.24
N SER A 26 -15.77 -8.83 -8.84
CA SER A 26 -15.46 -8.20 -10.13
C SER A 26 -14.11 -7.47 -10.12
N VAL A 27 -13.82 -6.68 -9.08
CA VAL A 27 -12.56 -5.92 -9.00
C VAL A 27 -11.37 -6.85 -8.81
N SER A 28 -11.49 -7.88 -7.96
CA SER A 28 -10.41 -8.85 -7.74
C SER A 28 -10.08 -9.67 -9.00
N THR A 29 -11.09 -10.10 -9.77
CA THR A 29 -10.89 -10.81 -11.04
C THR A 29 -10.11 -9.94 -12.02
N HIS A 30 -10.47 -8.66 -12.13
CA HIS A 30 -9.77 -7.73 -12.99
C HIS A 30 -8.30 -7.55 -12.57
N ILE A 31 -8.04 -7.35 -11.27
CA ILE A 31 -6.67 -7.24 -10.75
C ILE A 31 -5.86 -8.51 -11.04
N LEU A 32 -6.46 -9.69 -10.87
CA LEU A 32 -5.79 -10.96 -11.18
C LEU A 32 -5.39 -11.06 -12.66
N ASP A 33 -6.28 -10.68 -13.57
CA ASP A 33 -6.00 -10.67 -15.00
C ASP A 33 -4.86 -9.70 -15.35
N ASP A 34 -4.87 -8.52 -14.75
CA ASP A 34 -3.85 -7.50 -14.96
C ASP A 34 -2.49 -7.93 -14.41
N LEU A 35 -2.46 -8.51 -13.22
CA LEU A 35 -1.25 -9.10 -12.63
C LEU A 35 -0.69 -10.21 -13.52
N GLN A 36 -1.54 -11.10 -14.03
CA GLN A 36 -1.10 -12.16 -14.94
C GLN A 36 -0.50 -11.59 -16.23
N LYS A 37 -1.17 -10.64 -16.90
CA LYS A 37 -0.65 -9.97 -18.10
C LYS A 37 0.67 -9.26 -17.83
N TYR A 38 0.80 -8.63 -16.68
CA TYR A 38 1.99 -7.90 -16.27
C TYR A 38 3.17 -8.84 -16.02
N TRP A 39 2.95 -9.88 -15.22
CA TRP A 39 3.98 -10.86 -14.87
C TRP A 39 4.39 -11.79 -16.02
N LEU A 40 3.60 -11.91 -17.08
CA LEU A 40 4.07 -12.52 -18.34
C LEU A 40 5.22 -11.73 -18.97
N LYS A 41 5.23 -10.40 -18.81
CA LYS A 41 6.29 -9.51 -19.32
C LYS A 41 7.41 -9.29 -18.30
N PHE A 42 7.04 -9.20 -17.03
CA PHE A 42 7.93 -8.89 -15.91
C PHE A 42 7.71 -9.90 -14.77
N PRO A 43 8.16 -11.16 -14.94
CA PRO A 43 7.90 -12.20 -13.96
C PRO A 43 8.61 -11.91 -12.62
N PRO A 44 7.93 -12.11 -11.47
CA PRO A 44 8.56 -12.10 -10.16
C PRO A 44 9.71 -13.10 -10.08
N SER A 45 10.84 -12.70 -9.49
CA SER A 45 11.98 -13.63 -9.31
C SER A 45 11.82 -14.53 -8.09
N LYS A 46 10.86 -14.23 -7.21
CA LYS A 46 10.60 -14.90 -5.93
C LYS A 46 9.13 -15.25 -5.76
N SER A 47 8.84 -16.12 -4.80
CA SER A 47 7.47 -16.44 -4.39
C SER A 47 6.74 -15.18 -3.93
N ILE A 48 5.52 -14.98 -4.42
CA ILE A 48 4.73 -13.78 -4.12
C ILE A 48 4.20 -13.84 -2.68
N ILE A 49 4.17 -12.70 -2.01
CA ILE A 49 3.45 -12.48 -0.75
C ILE A 49 2.60 -11.22 -0.88
N LEU A 50 1.33 -11.30 -0.51
CA LEU A 50 0.45 -10.12 -0.49
C LEU A 50 0.67 -9.33 0.80
N VAL A 51 1.14 -8.10 0.67
CA VAL A 51 1.37 -7.19 1.79
C VAL A 51 0.15 -6.28 1.97
N THR A 52 -0.42 -6.29 3.17
CA THR A 52 -1.58 -5.49 3.55
C THR A 52 -1.23 -4.50 4.65
N GLN A 53 -1.94 -3.37 4.69
CA GLN A 53 -1.57 -2.18 5.47
C GLN A 53 -2.53 -1.93 6.65
N GLY A 54 -3.03 -3.02 7.27
CA GLY A 54 -3.82 -2.95 8.49
C GLY A 54 -5.28 -2.53 8.32
N ASP A 55 -5.81 -2.59 7.11
CA ASP A 55 -7.24 -2.47 6.88
C ASP A 55 -8.02 -3.50 7.74
N PRO A 56 -9.12 -3.09 8.39
CA PRO A 56 -9.96 -4.01 9.12
C PRO A 56 -10.65 -5.00 8.17
N TYR A 57 -11.14 -6.10 8.71
CA TYR A 57 -12.01 -6.98 7.93
C TYR A 57 -13.31 -6.27 7.54
N GLU A 58 -13.59 -6.20 6.24
CA GLU A 58 -14.82 -5.63 5.68
C GLU A 58 -15.35 -6.51 4.53
N GLU A 59 -16.67 -6.50 4.33
CA GLU A 59 -17.32 -7.26 3.24
C GLU A 59 -17.10 -6.61 1.85
N ARG A 60 -16.62 -5.37 1.82
CA ARG A 60 -16.37 -4.56 0.62
C ARG A 60 -15.01 -3.86 0.69
N GLY A 61 -14.66 -3.19 -0.41
CA GLY A 61 -13.42 -2.41 -0.50
C GLY A 61 -12.16 -3.27 -0.48
N ILE A 62 -11.04 -2.62 -0.20
CA ILE A 62 -9.69 -3.19 -0.32
C ILE A 62 -9.49 -4.45 0.52
N SER A 63 -10.09 -4.54 1.71
CA SER A 63 -10.01 -5.71 2.58
C SER A 63 -10.65 -6.94 1.93
N ALA A 64 -11.85 -6.80 1.37
CA ALA A 64 -12.52 -7.88 0.64
C ALA A 64 -11.77 -8.25 -0.66
N ILE A 65 -11.32 -7.24 -1.42
CA ILE A 65 -10.60 -7.43 -2.69
C ILE A 65 -9.29 -8.19 -2.45
N THR A 66 -8.48 -7.78 -1.48
CA THR A 66 -7.18 -8.40 -1.19
C THR A 66 -7.32 -9.84 -0.70
N ARG A 67 -8.38 -10.20 0.04
CA ARG A 67 -8.69 -11.60 0.36
C ARG A 67 -8.92 -12.43 -0.90
N LEU A 68 -9.75 -11.93 -1.83
CA LEU A 68 -10.06 -12.65 -3.07
C LEU A 68 -8.85 -12.78 -3.99
N VAL A 69 -8.01 -11.75 -4.10
CA VAL A 69 -6.75 -11.84 -4.85
C VAL A 69 -5.79 -12.83 -4.20
N CYS A 70 -5.68 -12.82 -2.87
CA CYS A 70 -4.87 -13.77 -2.10
C CYS A 70 -5.31 -15.23 -2.35
N ASP A 71 -6.63 -15.48 -2.40
CA ASP A 71 -7.18 -16.79 -2.73
C ASP A 71 -6.97 -17.17 -4.20
N GLY A 72 -7.17 -16.23 -5.12
CA GLY A 72 -6.99 -16.46 -6.55
C GLY A 72 -5.54 -16.79 -6.95
N LEU A 73 -4.55 -16.30 -6.20
CA LEU A 73 -3.13 -16.60 -6.40
C LEU A 73 -2.60 -17.74 -5.52
N ASP A 74 -3.38 -18.19 -4.54
CA ASP A 74 -2.96 -19.13 -3.48
C ASP A 74 -1.65 -18.73 -2.78
N ILE A 75 -1.58 -17.48 -2.32
CA ILE A 75 -0.38 -16.90 -1.69
C ILE A 75 -0.60 -16.59 -0.20
N PRO A 76 0.47 -16.50 0.61
CA PRO A 76 0.37 -15.99 1.98
C PRO A 76 0.23 -14.47 2.02
N ARG A 77 -0.15 -13.95 3.19
CA ARG A 77 -0.19 -12.51 3.49
C ARG A 77 0.86 -12.08 4.50
N ALA A 78 1.31 -10.84 4.39
CA ALA A 78 1.99 -10.11 5.45
C ALA A 78 1.17 -8.87 5.83
N LEU A 79 1.21 -8.51 7.11
CA LEU A 79 0.56 -7.34 7.66
C LEU A 79 1.62 -6.35 8.10
N ILE A 80 1.59 -5.16 7.52
CA ILE A 80 2.30 -3.99 8.03
C ILE A 80 1.29 -3.09 8.74
N PHE A 81 1.56 -2.71 9.98
CA PHE A 81 0.59 -1.99 10.81
C PHE A 81 1.22 -0.81 11.55
N LEU A 82 0.46 0.28 11.72
CA LEU A 82 0.81 1.37 12.63
C LEU A 82 0.95 0.89 14.07
N ASP A 83 2.02 1.34 14.73
CA ASP A 83 2.28 1.09 16.15
C ASP A 83 1.16 1.67 17.04
N PRO A 84 0.88 1.07 18.23
CA PRO A 84 -0.22 1.50 19.08
C PRO A 84 -0.15 2.94 19.59
N ASP A 85 1.04 3.53 19.67
CA ASP A 85 1.25 4.94 20.03
C ASP A 85 0.85 5.91 18.90
N ILE A 86 0.73 5.41 17.66
CA ILE A 86 0.22 6.16 16.51
C ILE A 86 -1.29 5.95 16.37
N ALA A 87 -1.73 4.68 16.38
CA ALA A 87 -3.14 4.30 16.25
C ALA A 87 -3.41 2.97 16.97
N ASP A 88 -3.80 3.04 18.25
CA ASP A 88 -4.04 1.89 19.13
C ASP A 88 -5.09 0.89 18.60
N TYR A 89 -6.04 1.36 17.80
CA TYR A 89 -7.09 0.56 17.17
C TYR A 89 -6.61 -0.18 15.91
N HIS A 90 -5.51 0.26 15.28
CA HIS A 90 -5.15 -0.18 13.92
C HIS A 90 -4.72 -1.66 13.89
N TRP A 91 -3.73 -2.03 14.72
CA TRP A 91 -3.28 -3.40 14.82
C TRP A 91 -4.38 -4.39 15.28
N PRO A 92 -5.13 -4.16 16.38
CA PRO A 92 -6.11 -5.15 16.83
C PRO A 92 -7.22 -5.39 15.81
N LEU A 93 -7.63 -4.38 15.05
CA LEU A 93 -8.71 -4.50 14.07
C LEU A 93 -8.27 -5.05 12.71
N ALA A 94 -6.97 -5.06 12.42
CA ALA A 94 -6.43 -5.50 11.13
C ALA A 94 -6.85 -6.93 10.75
N ASP A 95 -7.15 -7.12 9.46
CA ASP A 95 -7.47 -8.42 8.90
C ASP A 95 -6.25 -9.37 8.90
N ARG A 96 -6.39 -10.51 9.61
CA ARG A 96 -5.33 -11.54 9.76
C ARG A 96 -5.53 -12.78 8.88
N TYR A 97 -6.41 -12.72 7.89
CA TYR A 97 -6.62 -13.84 6.97
C TYR A 97 -5.34 -14.24 6.23
N LYS A 98 -5.00 -15.54 6.24
CA LYS A 98 -3.79 -16.13 5.62
C LYS A 98 -2.46 -15.46 6.03
N LEU A 99 -2.42 -14.88 7.23
CA LEU A 99 -1.28 -14.11 7.68
C LEU A 99 -0.08 -15.00 8.04
N LYS A 100 1.09 -14.64 7.51
CA LYS A 100 2.37 -15.30 7.79
C LYS A 100 3.32 -14.42 8.62
N PHE A 101 3.24 -13.10 8.46
CA PHE A 101 4.10 -12.15 9.14
C PHE A 101 3.33 -10.90 9.59
N GLU A 102 3.69 -10.38 10.76
CA GLU A 102 3.23 -9.10 11.28
C GLU A 102 4.45 -8.22 11.54
N ILE A 103 4.51 -7.03 10.94
CA ILE A 103 5.65 -6.12 11.08
C ILE A 103 5.12 -4.73 11.37
N SER A 104 5.62 -4.09 12.43
CA SER A 104 5.21 -2.72 12.77
C SER A 104 5.77 -1.71 11.78
N TYR A 105 5.08 -0.58 11.65
CA TYR A 105 5.55 0.58 10.89
C TYR A 105 6.92 1.05 11.41
N SER A 106 7.10 1.13 12.73
CA SER A 106 8.38 1.49 13.36
C SER A 106 9.53 0.56 12.96
N SER A 107 9.26 -0.73 12.76
CA SER A 107 10.26 -1.70 12.29
C SER A 107 10.65 -1.43 10.84
N MET A 108 9.67 -1.13 9.98
CA MET A 108 9.90 -0.81 8.57
C MET A 108 10.66 0.51 8.41
N SER A 109 10.25 1.56 9.14
CA SER A 109 10.88 2.87 9.09
C SER A 109 12.30 2.84 9.65
N SER A 110 12.51 2.20 10.80
CA SER A 110 13.86 2.06 11.40
C SER A 110 14.81 1.28 10.50
N TRP A 111 14.31 0.20 9.86
CA TRP A 111 15.10 -0.55 8.90
C TRP A 111 15.50 0.34 7.72
N LEU A 112 14.53 1.04 7.13
CA LEU A 112 14.73 1.89 5.97
C LEU A 112 15.73 3.03 6.25
N GLU A 113 15.56 3.71 7.38
CA GLU A 113 16.44 4.81 7.82
C GLU A 113 17.87 4.33 8.09
N THR A 114 18.04 3.13 8.66
CA THR A 114 19.37 2.57 8.92
C THR A 114 20.14 2.29 7.62
N ARG A 115 19.44 1.90 6.54
CA ARG A 115 20.08 1.53 5.26
C ARG A 115 20.23 2.73 4.33
N THR A 116 19.27 3.63 4.34
CA THR A 116 19.26 4.85 3.55
C THR A 116 19.01 6.02 4.50
N PRO A 117 20.06 6.64 5.06
CA PRO A 117 19.88 7.78 5.95
C PRO A 117 19.05 8.90 5.32
N ASP A 118 18.23 9.55 6.15
CA ASP A 118 17.30 10.63 5.85
C ASP A 118 16.12 10.26 4.93
N VAL A 119 15.98 9.01 4.52
CA VAL A 119 14.92 8.61 3.58
C VAL A 119 13.53 8.74 4.20
N VAL A 120 13.34 8.38 5.47
CA VAL A 120 12.04 8.50 6.14
C VAL A 120 11.70 9.97 6.32
N SER A 121 12.70 10.80 6.62
CA SER A 121 12.55 12.26 6.70
C SER A 121 12.16 12.88 5.36
N LYS A 122 12.76 12.43 4.24
CA LYS A 122 12.41 12.86 2.89
C LYS A 122 10.99 12.45 2.50
N ILE A 123 10.59 11.21 2.80
CA ILE A 123 9.21 10.74 2.59
C ILE A 123 8.25 11.61 3.38
N SER A 124 8.49 11.79 4.68
CA SER A 124 7.67 12.63 5.58
C SER A 124 7.52 14.07 5.07
N SER A 125 8.61 14.67 4.60
CA SER A 125 8.61 16.03 4.05
C SER A 125 7.77 16.12 2.77
N GLN A 126 7.93 15.15 1.86
CA GLN A 126 7.15 15.10 0.62
C GLN A 126 5.67 14.83 0.89
N VAL A 127 5.33 13.92 1.82
CA VAL A 127 3.95 13.68 2.28
C VAL A 127 3.35 14.95 2.85
N SER A 128 4.07 15.67 3.71
CA SER A 128 3.60 16.93 4.30
C SER A 128 3.34 18.00 3.24
N ALA A 129 4.23 18.14 2.26
CA ALA A 129 4.06 19.08 1.15
C ALA A 129 2.86 18.72 0.27
N THR A 130 2.72 17.45 -0.11
CA THR A 130 1.57 16.96 -0.90
C THR A 130 0.26 17.11 -0.13
N LEU A 131 0.25 16.86 1.18
CA LEU A 131 -0.92 17.06 2.04
C LEU A 131 -1.31 18.54 2.10
N ALA A 132 -0.34 19.46 2.22
CA ALA A 132 -0.58 20.89 2.21
C ALA A 132 -1.17 21.37 0.86
N GLN A 133 -0.65 20.86 -0.26
CA GLN A 133 -1.18 21.16 -1.60
C GLN A 133 -2.63 20.67 -1.76
N LYS A 134 -2.92 19.41 -1.41
CA LYS A 134 -4.28 18.86 -1.47
C LYS A 134 -5.24 19.62 -0.57
N ASN A 135 -4.79 20.05 0.62
CA ASN A 135 -5.60 20.88 1.52
C ASN A 135 -5.88 22.27 0.95
N ALA A 136 -4.89 22.92 0.32
CA ALA A 136 -5.09 24.20 -0.35
C ALA A 136 -6.15 24.09 -1.47
N GLN A 137 -6.09 23.02 -2.28
CA GLN A 137 -7.10 22.75 -3.29
C GLN A 137 -8.50 22.55 -2.70
N ARG A 138 -8.63 21.75 -1.62
CA ARG A 138 -9.93 21.54 -0.95
C ARG A 138 -10.54 22.82 -0.42
N LEU A 139 -9.71 23.71 0.15
CA LEU A 139 -10.16 25.00 0.66
C LEU A 139 -10.63 25.94 -0.47
N GLN A 140 -9.98 25.90 -1.65
CA GLN A 140 -10.47 26.60 -2.84
C GLN A 140 -11.84 26.07 -3.30
N GLU A 141 -12.08 24.77 -3.10
CA GLU A 141 -13.39 24.12 -3.35
C GLU A 141 -14.38 24.28 -2.19
N THR A 142 -14.09 25.11 -1.18
CA THR A 142 -14.94 25.33 0.01
C THR A 142 -15.15 24.07 0.88
N LYS A 143 -14.28 23.08 0.75
CA LYS A 143 -14.27 21.84 1.55
C LYS A 143 -13.35 21.99 2.75
N THR A 144 -13.60 21.21 3.81
CA THR A 144 -12.69 21.12 4.96
C THR A 144 -11.36 20.47 4.57
N THR A 145 -10.30 20.72 5.33
CA THR A 145 -9.03 20.01 5.17
C THR A 145 -9.18 18.51 5.41
N LEU A 146 -8.24 17.74 4.88
CA LEU A 146 -8.12 16.32 5.12
C LEU A 146 -7.92 16.05 6.63
N PRO A 147 -8.52 14.97 7.17
CA PRO A 147 -8.32 14.55 8.55
C PRO A 147 -6.84 14.36 8.92
N LYS A 148 -6.50 14.60 10.19
CA LYS A 148 -5.12 14.49 10.69
C LYS A 148 -4.49 13.12 10.44
N TYR A 149 -5.28 12.04 10.57
CA TYR A 149 -4.80 10.67 10.37
C TYR A 149 -4.26 10.42 8.95
N TYR A 150 -4.59 11.25 7.96
CA TYR A 150 -4.07 11.08 6.60
C TYR A 150 -2.55 11.02 6.57
N PHE A 151 -1.87 11.81 7.40
CA PHE A 151 -0.41 11.78 7.46
C PHE A 151 0.10 10.39 7.84
N ASP A 152 -0.42 9.81 8.92
CA ASP A 152 0.05 8.52 9.44
C ASP A 152 -0.24 7.37 8.47
N PHE A 153 -1.42 7.35 7.87
CA PHE A 153 -1.79 6.31 6.91
C PHE A 153 -1.04 6.44 5.57
N VAL A 154 -0.76 7.66 5.12
CA VAL A 154 0.10 7.88 3.94
C VAL A 154 1.55 7.47 4.26
N MET A 155 2.06 7.79 5.45
CA MET A 155 3.38 7.34 5.88
C MET A 155 3.46 5.82 5.92
N LEU A 156 2.44 5.14 6.47
CA LEU A 156 2.33 3.68 6.41
C LEU A 156 2.39 3.19 4.97
N GLN A 157 1.62 3.79 4.07
CA GLN A 157 1.55 3.39 2.67
C GLN A 157 2.92 3.47 1.98
N GLU A 158 3.54 4.65 2.02
CA GLU A 158 4.77 4.93 1.29
C GLU A 158 5.97 4.20 1.89
N VAL A 159 6.10 4.19 3.23
CA VAL A 159 7.20 3.45 3.89
C VAL A 159 7.07 1.96 3.63
N THR A 160 5.86 1.40 3.63
CA THR A 160 5.65 -0.02 3.31
C THR A 160 6.16 -0.36 1.91
N LYS A 161 5.72 0.40 0.88
CA LYS A 161 6.16 0.18 -0.51
C LYS A 161 7.67 0.25 -0.65
N ILE A 162 8.26 1.32 -0.14
CA ILE A 162 9.68 1.62 -0.32
C ILE A 162 10.54 0.62 0.45
N ALA A 163 10.19 0.32 1.70
CA ALA A 163 10.91 -0.70 2.48
C ALA A 163 10.77 -2.09 1.87
N CYS A 164 9.57 -2.50 1.43
CA CYS A 164 9.38 -3.77 0.73
C CYS A 164 10.28 -3.87 -0.51
N LYS A 165 10.30 -2.83 -1.34
CA LYS A 165 11.17 -2.78 -2.53
C LYS A 165 12.64 -2.89 -2.16
N GLN A 166 13.11 -2.13 -1.16
CA GLN A 166 14.53 -2.16 -0.77
C GLN A 166 14.95 -3.47 -0.09
N ILE A 167 14.09 -4.06 0.74
CA ILE A 167 14.36 -5.33 1.42
C ILE A 167 14.38 -6.49 0.41
N CYS A 168 13.44 -6.47 -0.53
CA CYS A 168 13.19 -7.61 -1.43
C CYS A 168 13.90 -7.46 -2.77
N GLY A 169 14.37 -6.27 -3.14
CA GLY A 169 14.97 -5.96 -4.44
C GLY A 169 13.96 -5.78 -5.58
N GLU A 170 12.69 -6.07 -5.31
CA GLU A 170 11.57 -6.00 -6.26
C GLU A 170 10.27 -5.79 -5.48
N VAL A 171 9.25 -5.25 -6.16
CA VAL A 171 7.89 -5.08 -5.65
C VAL A 171 6.94 -4.99 -6.85
N THR A 172 5.71 -5.49 -6.70
CA THR A 172 4.59 -5.20 -7.60
C THR A 172 3.53 -4.42 -6.84
N ILE A 173 3.07 -3.31 -7.40
CA ILE A 173 2.04 -2.45 -6.83
C ILE A 173 0.90 -2.35 -7.82
N ALA A 174 -0.31 -2.69 -7.40
CA ALA A 174 -1.52 -2.55 -8.22
C ALA A 174 -2.50 -1.60 -7.53
N HIS A 175 -3.28 -0.89 -8.33
CA HIS A 175 -4.41 -0.12 -7.83
C HIS A 175 -5.72 -0.84 -8.14
N THR A 176 -6.72 -0.67 -7.29
CA THR A 176 -8.06 -1.21 -7.55
C THR A 176 -8.88 -0.40 -8.56
N SER A 177 -8.33 0.68 -9.12
CA SER A 177 -9.01 1.57 -10.07
C SER A 177 -8.00 2.29 -10.94
N ARG A 178 -8.37 2.53 -12.21
CA ARG A 178 -7.66 3.45 -13.11
C ARG A 178 -7.77 4.90 -12.64
N GLU A 179 -8.97 5.31 -12.23
CA GLU A 179 -9.23 6.64 -11.70
C GLU A 179 -9.05 6.64 -10.19
N ILE A 180 -8.04 7.36 -9.71
CA ILE A 180 -7.74 7.49 -8.28
C ILE A 180 -8.30 8.81 -7.79
N SER A 181 -9.16 8.76 -6.77
CA SER A 181 -9.72 9.98 -6.18
C SER A 181 -8.58 10.87 -5.65
N PRO A 182 -8.50 12.15 -6.05
CA PRO A 182 -7.36 13.04 -5.75
C PRO A 182 -7.18 13.32 -4.26
N PHE A 183 -8.17 13.00 -3.42
CA PHE A 183 -8.17 13.20 -1.98
C PHE A 183 -8.21 11.89 -1.19
N SER A 184 -7.93 10.77 -1.83
CA SER A 184 -7.74 9.46 -1.19
C SER A 184 -6.31 9.30 -0.65
N ILE A 185 -6.11 8.37 0.29
CA ILE A 185 -4.76 7.96 0.73
C ILE A 185 -3.98 7.37 -0.46
N THR A 186 -4.63 6.53 -1.28
CA THR A 186 -4.03 5.96 -2.50
C THR A 186 -3.42 7.03 -3.40
N SER A 187 -4.05 8.21 -3.55
CA SER A 187 -3.51 9.30 -4.39
C SER A 187 -2.15 9.87 -3.96
N PHE A 188 -1.61 9.45 -2.83
CA PHE A 188 -0.25 9.78 -2.41
C PHE A 188 0.81 8.81 -2.97
N TYR A 189 0.43 7.80 -3.78
CA TYR A 189 1.37 6.91 -4.46
C TYR A 189 2.43 7.64 -5.30
N GLU A 190 2.12 8.88 -5.70
CA GLU A 190 3.02 9.79 -6.39
C GLU A 190 4.26 10.18 -5.55
N VAL A 191 4.20 10.06 -4.22
CA VAL A 191 5.33 10.42 -3.32
C VAL A 191 6.53 9.52 -3.59
N GLY A 192 6.36 8.19 -3.54
CA GLY A 192 7.44 7.25 -3.83
C GLY A 192 7.98 7.38 -5.25
N LEU A 193 7.10 7.66 -6.23
CA LEU A 193 7.48 7.90 -7.63
C LEU A 193 8.28 9.21 -7.79
N GLY A 194 7.81 10.31 -7.22
CA GLY A 194 8.44 11.62 -7.29
C GLY A 194 9.81 11.68 -6.61
N LEU A 195 10.01 10.85 -5.57
CA LEU A 195 11.32 10.67 -4.93
C LEU A 195 12.24 9.70 -5.67
N GLY A 196 11.76 9.03 -6.73
CA GLY A 196 12.51 7.99 -7.46
C GLY A 196 12.76 6.71 -6.64
N LEU A 197 12.06 6.53 -5.53
CA LEU A 197 12.19 5.36 -4.65
C LEU A 197 11.33 4.20 -5.16
N ILE A 198 10.19 4.51 -5.77
CA ILE A 198 9.37 3.61 -6.59
C ILE A 198 9.53 4.04 -8.05
N CYS A 199 9.48 3.11 -8.99
CA CYS A 199 9.49 3.43 -10.42
C CYS A 199 8.27 2.86 -11.14
N GLU A 200 7.98 3.36 -12.34
CA GLU A 200 6.77 2.99 -13.09
C GLU A 200 6.67 1.49 -13.37
N LYS A 201 7.81 0.80 -13.52
CA LYS A 201 7.87 -0.67 -13.69
C LYS A 201 7.57 -1.46 -12.40
N ASP A 202 7.36 -0.79 -11.27
CA ASP A 202 6.85 -1.43 -10.07
C ASP A 202 5.30 -1.37 -10.05
N MET A 203 4.70 -0.51 -10.89
CA MET A 203 3.26 -0.25 -10.92
C MET A 203 2.61 -1.06 -12.05
N VAL A 204 1.55 -1.79 -11.71
CA VAL A 204 0.71 -2.52 -12.67
C VAL A 204 -0.32 -1.55 -13.24
N PRO A 205 -0.37 -1.36 -14.56
CA PRO A 205 -1.44 -0.58 -15.18
C PRO A 205 -2.79 -1.27 -14.96
N TYR A 206 -3.81 -0.48 -14.64
CA TYR A 206 -5.20 -0.93 -14.64
C TYR A 206 -5.69 -0.93 -16.09
N TYR A 207 -5.88 -2.12 -16.68
CA TYR A 207 -6.28 -2.25 -18.08
C TYR A 207 -7.82 -2.06 -18.25
N ASP A 208 -8.28 -1.83 -19.49
CA ASP A 208 -9.72 -1.79 -19.80
C ASP A 208 -10.22 -3.18 -20.23
#